data_AF-A0AA95SCQ7-F1
#
_entry.id   AF-A0AA95SCQ7-F1
#
_cell.length_a   1.000
_cell.length_b   1.000
_cell.length_c   1.000
_cell.angle_alpha   90.00
_cell.angle_beta   90.00
_cell.angle_gamma   90.00
#
_symmetry.space_group_name_H-M   'P 1'
#
loop_
_entity.id
_entity.type
_entity.pdbx_description
1 polymer ?
#
loop_
_entity_poly.entity_id
_entity_poly.type
_entity_poly.pdbx_seq_one_letter_code
_entity_poly.pdbx_strand_id
1 'polypeptide(L)'
;MFTIGLKADKYQKGLMKMKEVQFHEILISNPDLIEEGCVFLESEVNLSGKRCDLLFLDKNNKKLYVEVKLKVNDSAVGQLIRYDGLANNPDARFMLVGISFVAGLKEGLSKHGYEYKEINLDEVKENKENIAIYKKKVPRNKSKFENVDQLIQTFSPREQQIAKEIFEYAYGQEDVYYYLSDGIMIRRATRRYKFLSITTKGNRVLFHVPTKMRDFVFEKFKDKVKIYIPVDPRDKNQIDIELKDIISLESIKELINLAYEERE
;
A
#
# COMPACT_ATOMS: atom_id res chain seq x y z
N MET A 1 0.70 -41.51 9.55
CA MET A 1 0.79 -40.45 10.59
C MET A 1 2.01 -39.55 10.35
N PHE A 2 2.19 -38.97 9.16
CA PHE A 2 3.44 -38.26 8.76
C PHE A 2 3.23 -36.94 7.99
N THR A 3 2.03 -36.37 7.99
CA THR A 3 1.71 -35.20 7.15
C THR A 3 1.77 -33.86 7.91
N ILE A 4 1.90 -33.90 9.23
CA ILE A 4 1.82 -32.70 10.09
C ILE A 4 3.17 -31.97 10.14
N GLY A 5 4.29 -32.70 10.07
CA GLY A 5 5.65 -32.13 10.16
C GLY A 5 6.10 -31.32 8.93
N LEU A 6 5.76 -31.76 7.71
CA LEU A 6 6.20 -31.10 6.47
C LEU A 6 5.55 -29.73 6.22
N LYS A 7 4.33 -29.50 6.74
CA LYS A 7 3.68 -28.20 6.68
C LYS A 7 4.36 -27.22 7.63
N ALA A 8 4.51 -27.59 8.91
CA ALA A 8 5.13 -26.74 9.93
C ALA A 8 6.53 -26.23 9.52
N ASP A 9 7.33 -27.08 8.89
CA ASP A 9 8.70 -26.76 8.46
C ASP A 9 8.76 -25.79 7.27
N LYS A 10 7.80 -25.87 6.33
CA LYS A 10 7.64 -24.87 5.26
C LYS A 10 7.14 -23.53 5.79
N TYR A 11 6.30 -23.54 6.83
CA TYR A 11 5.71 -22.32 7.41
C TYR A 11 6.70 -21.54 8.30
N GLN A 12 7.52 -22.21 9.09
CA GLN A 12 8.61 -21.53 9.82
C GLN A 12 9.61 -20.86 8.88
N LYS A 13 9.91 -21.50 7.73
CA LYS A 13 10.67 -20.89 6.63
C LYS A 13 10.00 -19.65 6.00
N GLY A 14 8.67 -19.57 6.02
CA GLY A 14 7.89 -18.42 5.53
C GLY A 14 7.92 -17.22 6.47
N LEU A 15 7.86 -17.45 7.79
CA LEU A 15 8.03 -16.41 8.81
C LEU A 15 9.41 -15.77 8.75
N MET A 16 10.43 -16.58 8.44
CA MET A 16 11.82 -16.17 8.27
C MET A 16 12.06 -15.26 7.03
N LYS A 17 11.01 -14.95 6.25
CA LYS A 17 11.09 -14.15 5.01
C LYS A 17 10.18 -12.93 4.95
N MET A 18 9.42 -12.60 6.00
CA MET A 18 8.63 -11.38 6.02
C MET A 18 9.55 -10.16 5.89
N LYS A 19 9.27 -9.30 4.91
CA LYS A 19 9.98 -8.03 4.73
C LYS A 19 9.25 -6.92 5.49
N GLU A 20 9.99 -5.89 5.91
CA GLU A 20 9.45 -4.71 6.58
C GLU A 20 8.31 -4.07 5.79
N VAL A 21 8.41 -4.01 4.46
CA VAL A 21 7.32 -3.55 3.57
C VAL A 21 6.02 -4.33 3.77
N GLN A 22 6.09 -5.66 3.89
CA GLN A 22 4.90 -6.48 4.11
C GLN A 22 4.31 -6.23 5.50
N PHE A 23 5.16 -5.95 6.48
CA PHE A 23 4.70 -5.63 7.83
C PHE A 23 4.02 -4.26 7.88
N HIS A 24 4.51 -3.26 7.15
CA HIS A 24 3.82 -1.97 7.00
C HIS A 24 2.41 -2.18 6.45
N GLU A 25 2.27 -2.99 5.40
CA GLU A 25 0.97 -3.26 4.79
C GLU A 25 0.00 -3.97 5.72
N ILE A 26 0.49 -4.94 6.50
CA ILE A 26 -0.32 -5.59 7.54
C ILE A 26 -0.89 -4.54 8.51
N LEU A 27 -0.06 -3.61 8.98
CA LEU A 27 -0.45 -2.57 9.93
C LEU A 27 -1.39 -1.52 9.31
N ILE A 28 -1.17 -1.16 8.05
CA ILE A 28 -2.03 -0.25 7.30
C ILE A 28 -3.43 -0.84 7.12
N SER A 29 -3.50 -2.12 6.73
CA SER A 29 -4.76 -2.82 6.48
C SER A 29 -5.48 -3.20 7.78
N ASN A 30 -4.76 -3.31 8.88
CA ASN A 30 -5.30 -3.68 10.18
C ASN A 30 -4.81 -2.69 11.26
N PRO A 31 -5.25 -1.42 11.24
CA PRO A 31 -4.81 -0.41 12.20
C PRO A 31 -5.06 -0.80 13.66
N ASP A 32 -6.10 -1.60 13.93
CA ASP A 32 -6.43 -2.10 15.27
C ASP A 32 -5.32 -3.00 15.87
N LEU A 33 -4.41 -3.54 15.06
CA LEU A 33 -3.22 -4.23 15.55
C LEU A 33 -2.29 -3.29 16.32
N ILE A 34 -2.30 -1.99 15.99
CA ILE A 34 -1.53 -0.96 16.70
C ILE A 34 -2.30 -0.59 17.97
N GLU A 35 -3.51 -0.05 17.79
CA GLU A 35 -4.41 0.40 18.85
C GLU A 35 -5.85 0.40 18.33
N GLU A 36 -6.79 0.04 19.20
CA GLU A 36 -8.23 0.02 18.87
C GLU A 36 -8.73 1.39 18.42
N GLY A 37 -9.42 1.42 17.28
CA GLY A 37 -10.00 2.65 16.73
C GLY A 37 -8.98 3.54 16.04
N CYS A 38 -7.77 3.04 15.78
CA CYS A 38 -6.83 3.74 14.92
C CYS A 38 -7.31 3.75 13.46
N VAL A 39 -7.04 4.86 12.78
CA VAL A 39 -7.31 5.03 11.35
C VAL A 39 -6.03 5.44 10.65
N PHE A 40 -5.57 4.65 9.69
CA PHE A 40 -4.40 4.98 8.90
C PHE A 40 -4.62 6.27 8.09
N LEU A 41 -3.63 7.16 8.08
CA LEU A 41 -3.65 8.42 7.36
C LEU A 41 -2.65 8.48 6.21
N GLU A 42 -1.40 8.14 6.47
CA GLU A 42 -0.31 8.37 5.52
C GLU A 42 0.89 7.47 5.80
N SER A 43 1.60 7.06 4.75
CA SER A 43 2.87 6.33 4.82
C SER A 43 4.02 7.22 4.38
N GLU A 44 5.21 7.00 4.89
CA GLU A 44 6.42 7.73 4.48
C GLU A 44 6.29 9.25 4.74
N VAL A 45 5.79 9.61 5.93
CA VAL A 45 5.43 10.99 6.30
C VAL A 45 6.68 11.85 6.46
N ASN A 46 6.70 12.99 5.78
CA ASN A 46 7.81 13.94 5.86
C ASN A 46 7.71 14.82 7.11
N LEU A 47 8.68 14.66 8.01
CA LEU A 47 8.92 15.49 9.18
C LEU A 47 10.23 16.25 8.96
N SER A 48 10.12 17.48 8.43
CA SER A 48 11.26 18.39 8.24
C SER A 48 12.46 17.74 7.51
N GLY A 49 12.19 17.02 6.42
CA GLY A 49 13.19 16.33 5.61
C GLY A 49 13.55 14.93 6.11
N LYS A 50 12.97 14.47 7.22
CA LYS A 50 13.02 13.07 7.68
C LYS A 50 11.71 12.37 7.39
N ARG A 51 11.75 11.04 7.35
CA ARG A 51 10.64 10.23 6.86
C ARG A 51 10.27 9.19 7.91
N CYS A 52 9.13 9.40 8.56
CA CYS A 52 8.53 8.44 9.47
C CYS A 52 7.70 7.42 8.67
N ASP A 53 7.66 6.16 9.10
CA ASP A 53 7.09 5.08 8.30
C ASP A 53 5.58 5.23 8.09
N LEU A 54 4.81 5.45 9.15
CA LEU A 54 3.35 5.50 9.10
C LEU A 54 2.79 6.60 10.02
N LEU A 55 1.60 7.09 9.69
CA LEU A 55 0.82 8.03 10.47
C LEU A 55 -0.63 7.55 10.55
N PHE A 56 -1.18 7.59 11.76
CA PHE A 56 -2.56 7.23 12.08
C PHE A 56 -3.26 8.39 12.82
N LEU A 57 -4.58 8.35 12.87
CA LEU A 57 -5.38 9.02 13.90
C LEU A 57 -5.79 7.98 14.95
N ASP A 58 -5.71 8.33 16.22
CA ASP A 58 -6.33 7.54 17.28
C ASP A 58 -7.84 7.85 17.39
N LYS A 59 -8.53 7.13 18.29
CA LYS A 59 -9.96 7.32 18.58
C LYS A 59 -10.33 8.73 19.08
N ASN A 60 -9.36 9.51 19.54
CA ASN A 60 -9.53 10.88 20.01
C ASN A 60 -9.10 11.92 18.95
N ASN A 61 -8.88 11.49 17.70
CA ASN A 61 -8.38 12.30 16.59
C ASN A 61 -6.99 12.91 16.81
N LYS A 62 -6.14 12.32 17.67
CA LYS A 62 -4.74 12.71 17.79
C LYS A 62 -3.88 11.97 16.77
N LYS A 63 -2.85 12.65 16.27
CA LYS A 63 -1.88 12.07 15.32
C LYS A 63 -0.94 11.11 16.04
N LEU A 64 -0.86 9.88 15.54
CA LEU A 64 0.05 8.85 16.00
C LEU A 64 1.05 8.51 14.89
N TYR A 65 2.31 8.92 15.09
CA TYR A 65 3.42 8.59 14.21
C TYR A 65 4.03 7.25 14.63
N VAL A 66 4.23 6.37 13.67
CA VAL A 66 4.65 4.99 13.92
C VAL A 66 5.89 4.70 13.10
N GLU A 67 6.98 4.34 13.78
CA GLU A 67 8.18 3.76 13.17
C GLU A 67 8.09 2.24 13.31
N VAL A 68 8.27 1.52 12.20
CA VAL A 68 8.01 0.09 12.11
C VAL A 68 9.32 -0.66 11.89
N LYS A 69 9.56 -1.71 12.68
CA LYS A 69 10.74 -2.58 12.51
C LYS A 69 10.37 -4.04 12.77
N LEU A 70 10.86 -4.97 11.96
CA LEU A 70 10.69 -6.40 12.26
C LEU A 70 11.35 -6.77 13.61
N LYS A 71 12.54 -6.22 13.85
CA LYS A 71 13.25 -6.29 15.13
C LYS A 71 13.64 -4.88 15.57
N VAL A 72 13.00 -4.40 16.63
CA VAL A 72 13.24 -3.06 17.19
C VAL A 72 14.54 -3.08 17.98
N ASN A 73 15.42 -2.14 17.68
CA ASN A 73 16.72 -1.94 18.33
C ASN A 73 16.91 -0.46 18.70
N ASP A 74 18.05 -0.13 19.32
CA ASP A 74 18.34 1.23 19.81
C ASP A 74 18.31 2.29 18.70
N SER A 75 18.66 1.92 17.46
CA SER A 75 18.61 2.85 16.33
C SER A 75 17.20 3.34 16.02
N ALA A 76 16.20 2.47 16.21
CA ALA A 76 14.79 2.82 16.03
C ALA A 76 14.31 3.81 17.10
N VAL A 77 14.83 3.71 18.33
CA VAL A 77 14.56 4.69 19.39
C VAL A 77 15.14 6.06 19.02
N GLY A 78 16.38 6.08 18.51
CA GLY A 78 16.99 7.32 18.02
C GLY A 78 16.20 7.97 16.87
N GLN A 79 15.60 7.18 15.98
CA GLN A 79 14.69 7.69 14.95
C GLN A 79 13.43 8.28 15.56
N LEU A 80 12.79 7.58 16.50
CA LEU A 80 11.56 8.01 17.17
C LEU A 80 11.74 9.37 17.89
N ILE A 81 12.78 9.48 18.72
CA ILE A 81 13.13 10.72 19.45
C ILE A 81 13.39 11.87 18.47
N ARG A 82 14.04 11.57 17.34
CA ARG A 82 14.29 12.58 16.32
C ARG A 82 13.02 13.07 15.66
N TYR A 83 12.06 12.18 15.39
CA TYR A 83 10.77 12.58 14.81
C TYR A 83 9.95 13.44 15.77
N ASP A 84 9.95 13.07 17.04
CA ASP A 84 9.32 13.82 18.13
C ASP A 84 9.84 15.27 18.17
N GLY A 85 11.16 15.45 18.19
CA GLY A 85 11.77 16.79 18.13
C GLY A 85 11.57 17.57 16.83
N LEU A 86 11.13 16.91 15.73
CA LEU A 86 10.88 17.55 14.43
C LEU A 86 9.40 17.82 14.17
N ALA A 87 8.50 17.27 14.97
CA ALA A 87 7.08 17.42 14.76
C ALA A 87 6.59 18.77 15.30
N ASN A 88 6.02 19.57 14.41
CA ASN A 88 5.37 20.84 14.78
C ASN A 88 3.96 20.61 15.33
N ASN A 89 3.80 19.67 16.27
CA ASN A 89 2.53 19.40 16.94
C ASN A 89 2.77 18.85 18.35
N PRO A 90 2.48 19.61 19.43
CA PRO A 90 2.70 19.15 20.81
C PRO A 90 1.79 17.99 21.23
N ASP A 91 0.68 17.75 20.50
CA ASP A 91 -0.23 16.63 20.74
C ASP A 91 0.13 15.37 19.93
N ALA A 92 1.26 15.39 19.21
CA ALA A 92 1.71 14.24 18.44
C ALA A 92 2.15 13.10 19.37
N ARG A 93 1.66 11.90 19.08
CA ARG A 93 2.07 10.66 19.73
C ARG A 93 3.08 9.93 18.84
N PHE A 94 4.03 9.23 19.46
CA PHE A 94 5.07 8.48 18.76
C PHE A 94 5.15 7.07 19.32
N MET A 95 5.07 6.07 18.44
CA MET A 95 5.08 4.66 18.80
C MET A 95 6.08 3.86 17.98
N LEU A 96 6.83 2.99 18.64
CA LEU A 96 7.59 1.93 17.99
C LEU A 96 6.75 0.67 17.85
N VAL A 97 6.58 0.19 16.64
CA VAL A 97 5.84 -1.04 16.37
C VAL A 97 6.77 -2.09 15.79
N GLY A 98 6.79 -3.28 16.40
CA GLY A 98 7.65 -4.36 15.94
C GLY A 98 7.17 -5.75 16.25
N ILE A 99 7.78 -6.76 15.64
CA ILE A 99 7.49 -8.18 15.95
C ILE A 99 8.31 -8.65 17.15
N SER A 100 9.50 -8.06 17.35
CA SER A 100 10.38 -8.34 18.47
C SER A 100 11.14 -7.11 18.91
N PHE A 101 11.49 -7.04 20.20
CA PHE A 101 12.28 -5.96 20.79
C PHE A 101 13.57 -6.52 21.40
N VAL A 102 14.67 -5.77 21.33
CA VAL A 102 15.86 -6.08 22.13
C VAL A 102 15.54 -5.91 23.63
N ALA A 103 16.19 -6.73 24.46
CA ALA A 103 15.93 -6.76 25.90
C ALA A 103 16.14 -5.39 26.56
N GLY A 104 15.26 -5.02 27.49
CA GLY A 104 15.33 -3.75 28.21
C GLY A 104 14.77 -2.54 27.45
N LEU A 105 14.51 -2.67 26.15
CA LEU A 105 14.09 -1.52 25.33
C LEU A 105 12.67 -1.06 25.67
N LYS A 106 11.76 -2.00 25.90
CA LYS A 106 10.37 -1.70 26.26
C LYS A 106 10.29 -0.94 27.59
N GLU A 107 11.06 -1.39 28.58
CA GLU A 107 11.17 -0.73 29.88
C GLU A 107 11.79 0.67 29.74
N GLY A 108 12.80 0.80 28.86
CA GLY A 108 13.40 2.09 28.52
C GLY A 108 12.39 3.06 27.90
N LEU A 109 11.62 2.62 26.92
CA LEU A 109 10.60 3.43 26.25
C LEU A 109 9.51 3.89 27.23
N SER A 110 8.95 2.97 28.03
CA SER A 110 7.95 3.31 29.04
C SER A 110 8.45 4.34 30.06
N LYS A 111 9.69 4.22 30.54
CA LYS A 111 10.28 5.16 31.51
C LYS A 111 10.42 6.59 30.97
N HIS A 112 10.56 6.74 29.65
CA HIS A 112 10.73 8.03 28.99
C HIS A 112 9.46 8.53 28.30
N GLY A 113 8.32 7.87 28.52
CA GLY A 113 7.02 8.29 27.98
C GLY A 113 6.82 7.99 26.49
N TYR A 114 7.65 7.12 25.89
CA TYR A 114 7.46 6.67 24.51
C TYR A 114 6.60 5.42 24.44
N GLU A 115 5.74 5.37 23.43
CA GLU A 115 4.83 4.27 23.23
C GLU A 115 5.48 3.14 22.42
N TYR A 116 5.02 1.91 22.65
CA TYR A 116 5.42 0.79 21.82
C TYR A 116 4.32 -0.25 21.71
N LYS A 117 4.37 -1.04 20.64
CA LYS A 117 3.52 -2.21 20.43
C LYS A 117 4.35 -3.35 19.86
N GLU A 118 4.32 -4.49 20.53
CA GLU A 118 4.80 -5.74 19.94
C GLU A 118 3.63 -6.47 19.29
N ILE A 119 3.78 -6.83 18.02
CA ILE A 119 2.75 -7.50 17.23
C ILE A 119 3.05 -9.00 17.22
N ASN A 120 2.15 -9.77 17.81
CA ASN A 120 2.17 -11.20 17.71
C ASN A 120 1.58 -11.64 16.35
N LEU A 121 2.43 -12.00 15.41
CA LEU A 121 1.99 -12.42 14.08
C LEU A 121 1.15 -13.71 14.08
N ASP A 122 1.17 -14.51 15.14
CA ASP A 122 0.33 -15.70 15.24
C ASP A 122 -1.14 -15.34 15.52
N GLU A 123 -1.39 -14.29 16.29
CA GLU A 123 -2.74 -13.72 16.50
C GLU A 123 -3.31 -13.13 15.20
N VAL A 124 -2.45 -12.62 14.32
CA VAL A 124 -2.84 -12.15 12.98
C VAL A 124 -3.31 -13.30 12.08
N LYS A 125 -2.84 -14.55 12.32
CA LYS A 125 -3.14 -15.73 11.47
C LYS A 125 -4.43 -16.47 11.82
N GLU A 126 -4.91 -16.42 13.05
CA GLU A 126 -6.18 -17.07 13.42
C GLU A 126 -7.38 -16.37 12.78
N ASN A 127 -7.19 -15.11 12.46
CA ASN A 127 -8.05 -14.28 11.61
C ASN A 127 -7.83 -14.56 10.11
N LYS A 128 -7.83 -15.84 9.68
CA LYS A 128 -7.69 -16.23 8.26
C LYS A 128 -8.82 -15.73 7.35
N GLU A 129 -9.99 -15.47 7.93
CA GLU A 129 -11.09 -14.77 7.23
C GLU A 129 -10.76 -13.28 6.99
N ASN A 130 -9.80 -12.72 7.74
CA ASN A 130 -9.37 -11.33 7.63
C ASN A 130 -8.13 -11.13 6.73
N ILE A 131 -7.54 -12.17 6.15
CA ILE A 131 -6.59 -11.99 5.03
C ILE A 131 -7.35 -11.38 3.82
N ALA A 132 -8.67 -11.51 3.77
CA ALA A 132 -9.51 -10.73 2.84
C ALA A 132 -9.57 -9.21 3.14
N ILE A 133 -8.98 -8.72 4.25
CA ILE A 133 -8.94 -7.29 4.66
C ILE A 133 -7.89 -6.46 3.90
N TYR A 134 -7.08 -7.07 3.01
CA TYR A 134 -6.28 -6.31 2.03
C TYR A 134 -7.13 -5.44 1.06
N LYS A 135 -8.45 -5.48 1.22
CA LYS A 135 -9.47 -4.77 0.47
C LYS A 135 -9.90 -3.41 1.03
N LYS A 136 -9.11 -2.74 1.89
CA LYS A 136 -9.48 -1.40 2.39
C LYS A 136 -8.39 -0.33 2.23
N LYS A 137 -8.86 0.77 1.62
CA LYS A 137 -8.32 2.14 1.47
C LYS A 137 -7.04 2.43 2.27
N VAL A 138 -5.93 2.62 1.55
CA VAL A 138 -4.66 3.12 2.11
C VAL A 138 -4.51 4.61 1.76
N PRO A 139 -5.12 5.59 2.45
CA PRO A 139 -4.94 7.00 2.11
C PRO A 139 -3.46 7.35 1.92
N ARG A 140 -3.13 7.76 0.69
CA ARG A 140 -1.82 8.29 0.33
C ARG A 140 -2.10 9.65 -0.29
N ASN A 141 -1.92 10.68 0.54
CA ASN A 141 -2.34 12.08 0.36
C ASN A 141 -3.82 12.33 0.59
N LYS A 142 -4.16 13.60 0.88
CA LYS A 142 -5.53 14.13 0.95
C LYS A 142 -6.25 13.90 -0.38
N SER A 143 -6.79 12.70 -0.61
CA SER A 143 -7.70 12.49 -1.73
C SER A 143 -8.92 13.36 -1.49
N LYS A 144 -9.37 14.05 -2.54
CA LYS A 144 -10.66 14.74 -2.54
C LYS A 144 -11.85 13.76 -2.62
N PHE A 145 -11.56 12.46 -2.72
CA PHE A 145 -12.54 11.40 -2.86
C PHE A 145 -12.57 10.53 -1.60
N GLU A 146 -13.77 10.30 -1.09
CA GLU A 146 -14.03 9.45 0.05
C GLU A 146 -14.01 7.97 -0.34
N ASN A 147 -14.51 7.64 -1.53
CA ASN A 147 -14.64 6.28 -2.02
C ASN A 147 -14.47 6.20 -3.55
N VAL A 148 -14.39 4.97 -4.07
CA VAL A 148 -14.22 4.68 -5.50
C VAL A 148 -15.41 5.17 -6.31
N ASP A 149 -16.63 4.99 -5.82
CA ASP A 149 -17.84 5.39 -6.54
C ASP A 149 -17.87 6.91 -6.77
N GLN A 150 -17.56 7.71 -5.74
CA GLN A 150 -17.47 9.16 -5.85
C GLN A 150 -16.41 9.59 -6.87
N LEU A 151 -15.27 8.88 -6.93
CA LEU A 151 -14.24 9.14 -7.92
C LEU A 151 -14.73 8.79 -9.32
N ILE A 152 -15.30 7.60 -9.50
CA ILE A 152 -15.82 7.13 -10.79
C ILE A 152 -16.89 8.08 -11.32
N GLN A 153 -17.80 8.57 -10.47
CA GLN A 153 -18.83 9.54 -10.83
C GLN A 153 -18.32 10.84 -11.45
N THR A 154 -17.02 11.15 -11.34
CA THR A 154 -16.42 12.31 -12.01
C THR A 154 -16.20 12.12 -13.52
N PHE A 155 -16.24 10.89 -14.02
CA PHE A 155 -16.08 10.59 -15.44
C PHE A 155 -17.42 10.72 -16.20
N SER A 156 -17.37 10.73 -17.54
CA SER A 156 -18.60 10.65 -18.35
C SER A 156 -19.30 9.29 -18.18
N PRO A 157 -20.62 9.16 -18.45
CA PRO A 157 -21.34 7.90 -18.21
C PRO A 157 -20.72 6.65 -18.86
N ARG A 158 -20.16 6.80 -20.06
CA ARG A 158 -19.43 5.70 -20.73
C ARG A 158 -18.11 5.38 -20.03
N GLU A 159 -17.35 6.41 -19.65
CA GLU A 159 -16.09 6.25 -18.94
C GLU A 159 -16.28 5.71 -17.51
N GLN A 160 -17.42 6.00 -16.87
CA GLN A 160 -17.80 5.44 -15.57
C GLN A 160 -17.89 3.92 -15.64
N GLN A 161 -18.62 3.42 -16.64
CA GLN A 161 -18.82 1.98 -16.85
C GLN A 161 -17.47 1.27 -17.03
N ILE A 162 -16.63 1.77 -17.95
CA ILE A 162 -15.34 1.12 -18.22
C ILE A 162 -14.36 1.26 -17.05
N ALA A 163 -14.33 2.41 -16.35
CA ALA A 163 -13.50 2.58 -15.16
C ALA A 163 -13.89 1.61 -14.05
N LYS A 164 -15.20 1.37 -13.86
CA LYS A 164 -15.72 0.41 -12.89
C LYS A 164 -15.31 -1.01 -13.24
N GLU A 165 -15.49 -1.43 -14.49
CA GLU A 165 -15.08 -2.77 -14.96
C GLU A 165 -13.57 -3.01 -14.77
N ILE A 166 -12.74 -2.02 -15.12
CA ILE A 166 -11.28 -2.11 -14.93
C ILE A 166 -10.92 -2.23 -13.46
N PHE A 167 -11.54 -1.40 -12.61
CA PHE A 167 -11.30 -1.45 -11.17
C PHE A 167 -11.69 -2.82 -10.59
N GLU A 168 -12.90 -3.29 -10.86
CA GLU A 168 -13.41 -4.57 -10.35
C GLU A 168 -12.52 -5.74 -10.82
N TYR A 169 -12.10 -5.74 -12.08
CA TYR A 169 -11.21 -6.78 -12.61
C TYR A 169 -9.83 -6.76 -11.95
N ALA A 170 -9.17 -5.60 -11.94
CA ALA A 170 -7.82 -5.47 -11.37
C ALA A 170 -7.80 -5.77 -9.87
N TYR A 171 -8.86 -5.36 -9.16
CA TYR A 171 -9.02 -5.58 -7.74
C TYR A 171 -9.46 -7.01 -7.37
N GLY A 172 -10.02 -7.75 -8.34
CA GLY A 172 -10.33 -9.16 -8.20
C GLY A 172 -9.11 -10.08 -8.18
N GLN A 173 -7.93 -9.57 -8.55
CA GLN A 173 -6.67 -10.32 -8.56
C GLN A 173 -6.16 -10.60 -7.14
N GLU A 174 -5.34 -11.65 -7.00
CA GLU A 174 -4.78 -12.07 -5.71
C GLU A 174 -3.85 -10.99 -5.12
N ASP A 175 -3.94 -10.80 -3.81
CA ASP A 175 -3.12 -9.86 -3.03
C ASP A 175 -3.15 -8.39 -3.54
N VAL A 176 -4.27 -7.95 -4.13
CA VAL A 176 -4.43 -6.57 -4.61
C VAL A 176 -5.13 -5.68 -3.60
N TYR A 177 -4.56 -4.50 -3.41
CA TYR A 177 -5.17 -3.39 -2.67
C TYR A 177 -5.15 -2.10 -3.50
N TYR A 178 -5.91 -1.10 -3.07
CA TYR A 178 -5.92 0.21 -3.71
C TYR A 178 -5.88 1.36 -2.71
N TYR A 179 -5.53 2.53 -3.22
CA TYR A 179 -5.72 3.79 -2.54
C TYR A 179 -6.21 4.88 -3.45
N LEU A 180 -6.82 5.90 -2.85
CA LEU A 180 -7.30 7.07 -3.55
C LEU A 180 -6.30 8.22 -3.41
N SER A 181 -6.11 8.94 -4.50
CA SER A 181 -5.35 10.20 -4.55
C SER A 181 -6.05 11.15 -5.53
N ASP A 182 -5.41 11.53 -6.64
CA ASP A 182 -6.04 12.10 -7.85
C ASP A 182 -6.69 11.02 -8.75
N GLY A 183 -6.56 9.76 -8.36
CA GLY A 183 -7.05 8.57 -9.04
C GLY A 183 -7.17 7.39 -8.09
N ILE A 184 -7.60 6.25 -8.62
CA ILE A 184 -7.53 4.95 -7.98
C ILE A 184 -6.15 4.37 -8.29
N MET A 185 -5.33 4.12 -7.28
CA MET A 185 -3.98 3.61 -7.40
C MET A 185 -3.97 2.16 -6.93
N ILE A 186 -3.62 1.22 -7.82
CA ILE A 186 -3.80 -0.22 -7.58
C ILE A 186 -2.43 -0.91 -7.45
N ARG A 187 -2.28 -1.72 -6.40
CA ARG A 187 -1.01 -2.32 -5.98
C ARG A 187 -1.18 -3.77 -5.58
N ARG A 188 -0.07 -4.51 -5.66
CA ARG A 188 0.08 -5.83 -5.04
C ARG A 188 0.71 -5.67 -3.68
N ALA A 189 0.19 -6.33 -2.64
CA ALA A 189 0.78 -6.35 -1.30
C ALA A 189 2.26 -6.77 -1.34
N THR A 190 2.57 -7.85 -2.04
CA THR A 190 3.96 -8.34 -2.10
C THR A 190 4.95 -7.45 -2.87
N ARG A 191 4.52 -6.33 -3.47
CA ARG A 191 5.34 -5.50 -4.37
C ARG A 191 5.31 -4.01 -4.00
N ARG A 192 6.43 -3.33 -4.20
CA ARG A 192 6.61 -1.93 -3.78
C ARG A 192 5.82 -0.93 -4.63
N TYR A 193 5.65 -1.25 -5.91
CA TYR A 193 5.14 -0.30 -6.90
C TYR A 193 3.72 -0.66 -7.35
N LYS A 194 2.96 0.39 -7.66
CA LYS A 194 1.68 0.25 -8.35
C LYS A 194 1.87 -0.31 -9.75
N PHE A 195 0.93 -1.15 -10.16
CA PHE A 195 0.89 -1.74 -11.50
C PHE A 195 -0.19 -1.09 -12.38
N LEU A 196 -1.23 -0.50 -11.76
CA LEU A 196 -2.32 0.14 -12.48
C LEU A 196 -2.79 1.41 -11.76
N SER A 197 -3.26 2.40 -12.49
CA SER A 197 -3.96 3.56 -11.93
C SER A 197 -5.09 4.00 -12.85
N ILE A 198 -6.24 4.40 -12.29
CA ILE A 198 -7.33 5.08 -13.00
C ILE A 198 -7.37 6.52 -12.49
N THR A 199 -6.96 7.49 -13.32
CA THR A 199 -6.78 8.88 -12.87
C THR A 199 -7.83 9.83 -13.46
N THR A 200 -8.25 10.78 -12.63
CA THR A 200 -9.06 11.93 -13.07
C THR A 200 -8.25 12.96 -13.83
N LYS A 201 -6.92 12.89 -13.76
CA LYS A 201 -6.03 13.74 -14.55
C LYS A 201 -5.98 13.24 -16.00
N GLY A 202 -6.71 13.93 -16.87
CA GLY A 202 -6.79 13.58 -18.30
C GLY A 202 -7.60 12.33 -18.59
N ASN A 203 -8.38 11.84 -17.62
CA ASN A 203 -9.26 10.66 -17.72
C ASN A 203 -8.54 9.45 -18.32
N ARG A 204 -7.51 8.95 -17.63
CA ARG A 204 -6.62 7.91 -18.15
C ARG A 204 -6.53 6.70 -17.26
N VAL A 205 -6.18 5.60 -17.90
CA VAL A 205 -5.68 4.39 -17.25
C VAL A 205 -4.17 4.33 -17.50
N LEU A 206 -3.40 4.20 -16.42
CA LEU A 206 -1.94 4.17 -16.43
C LEU A 206 -1.50 2.77 -16.05
N PHE A 207 -0.85 2.08 -16.98
CA PHE A 207 -0.28 0.76 -16.79
C PHE A 207 1.20 0.89 -16.50
N HIS A 208 1.65 0.25 -15.42
CA HIS A 208 3.06 0.27 -15.04
C HIS A 208 3.67 -1.11 -15.28
N VAL A 209 4.66 -1.16 -16.15
CA VAL A 209 5.41 -2.37 -16.53
C VAL A 209 6.90 -2.14 -16.27
N PRO A 210 7.76 -3.16 -16.19
CA PRO A 210 9.20 -2.95 -16.14
C PRO A 210 9.69 -2.05 -17.29
N THR A 211 10.64 -1.15 -17.02
CA THR A 211 11.17 -0.23 -18.05
C THR A 211 11.63 -0.97 -19.30
N LYS A 212 12.28 -2.13 -19.13
CA LYS A 212 12.75 -2.98 -20.23
C LYS A 212 11.63 -3.57 -21.09
N MET A 213 10.40 -3.60 -20.60
CA MET A 213 9.23 -4.16 -21.29
C MET A 213 8.34 -3.10 -21.94
N ARG A 214 8.50 -1.82 -21.60
CA ARG A 214 7.59 -0.76 -22.07
C ARG A 214 7.44 -0.78 -23.60
N ASP A 215 8.55 -0.82 -24.32
CA ASP A 215 8.54 -0.73 -25.78
C ASP A 215 7.95 -2.02 -26.41
N PHE A 216 8.23 -3.19 -25.83
CA PHE A 216 7.60 -4.45 -26.23
C PHE A 216 6.08 -4.41 -26.04
N VAL A 217 5.62 -3.87 -24.91
CA VAL A 217 4.19 -3.76 -24.62
C VAL A 217 3.53 -2.74 -25.54
N PHE A 218 4.17 -1.61 -25.83
CA PHE A 218 3.68 -0.65 -26.82
C PHE A 218 3.46 -1.32 -28.18
N GLU A 219 4.48 -2.00 -28.71
CA GLU A 219 4.39 -2.69 -30.00
C GLU A 219 3.29 -3.76 -30.03
N LYS A 220 3.09 -4.48 -28.92
CA LYS A 220 2.07 -5.53 -28.82
C LYS A 220 0.63 -5.01 -28.83
N PHE A 221 0.39 -3.79 -28.35
CA PHE A 221 -0.96 -3.27 -28.11
C PHE A 221 -1.33 -2.03 -28.94
N LYS A 222 -0.38 -1.37 -29.62
CA LYS A 222 -0.61 -0.13 -30.38
C LYS A 222 -1.71 -0.23 -31.44
N ASP A 223 -1.91 -1.41 -32.03
CA ASP A 223 -2.93 -1.66 -33.06
C ASP A 223 -4.28 -2.09 -32.46
N LYS A 224 -4.31 -2.50 -31.18
CA LYS A 224 -5.51 -2.94 -30.46
C LYS A 224 -6.22 -1.79 -29.75
N VAL A 225 -5.45 -0.84 -29.23
CA VAL A 225 -5.94 0.28 -28.43
C VAL A 225 -5.01 1.47 -28.59
N LYS A 226 -5.57 2.67 -28.54
CA LYS A 226 -4.80 3.90 -28.68
C LYS A 226 -3.94 4.12 -27.43
N ILE A 227 -2.64 3.89 -27.58
CA ILE A 227 -1.67 3.99 -26.50
C ILE A 227 -0.84 5.27 -26.63
N TYR A 228 -0.56 5.89 -25.48
CA TYR A 228 0.36 7.00 -25.36
C TYR A 228 1.54 6.59 -24.47
N ILE A 229 2.76 6.91 -24.90
CA ILE A 229 3.96 6.79 -24.07
C ILE A 229 4.24 8.18 -23.47
N PRO A 230 4.32 8.32 -22.14
CA PRO A 230 4.71 9.58 -21.52
C PRO A 230 6.08 10.05 -22.02
N VAL A 231 6.16 11.35 -22.33
CA VAL A 231 7.43 11.99 -22.74
C VAL A 231 8.35 12.21 -21.54
N ASP A 232 7.79 12.27 -20.32
CA ASP A 232 8.57 12.48 -19.11
C ASP A 232 9.49 11.27 -18.83
N PRO A 233 10.82 11.47 -18.75
CA PRO A 233 11.77 10.39 -18.50
C PRO A 233 11.58 9.71 -17.13
N ARG A 234 10.86 10.34 -16.19
CA ARG A 234 10.49 9.74 -14.90
C ARG A 234 9.44 8.64 -15.05
N ASP A 235 8.66 8.67 -16.12
CA ASP A 235 7.55 7.74 -16.40
C ASP A 235 7.94 6.66 -17.42
N LYS A 236 9.24 6.33 -17.49
CA LYS A 236 9.83 5.32 -18.39
C LYS A 236 9.25 3.90 -18.28
N ASN A 237 8.40 3.67 -17.29
CA ASN A 237 7.79 2.38 -16.97
C ASN A 237 6.27 2.40 -17.17
N GLN A 238 5.74 3.45 -17.81
CA GLN A 238 4.31 3.73 -17.90
C GLN A 238 3.81 3.69 -19.35
N ILE A 239 2.58 3.20 -19.50
CA ILE A 239 1.79 3.17 -20.73
C ILE A 239 0.43 3.77 -20.39
N ASP A 240 0.00 4.77 -21.16
CA ASP A 240 -1.23 5.52 -20.91
C ASP A 240 -2.27 5.17 -21.97
N ILE A 241 -3.52 5.06 -21.53
CA ILE A 241 -4.69 4.96 -22.42
C ILE A 241 -5.76 5.90 -21.87
N GLU A 242 -6.35 6.74 -22.71
CA GLU A 242 -7.51 7.55 -22.30
C GLU A 242 -8.73 6.63 -22.14
N LEU A 243 -9.54 6.84 -21.10
CA LEU A 243 -10.73 6.02 -20.81
C LEU A 243 -11.69 5.96 -22.00
N LYS A 244 -11.85 7.09 -22.72
CA LYS A 244 -12.68 7.17 -23.92
C LYS A 244 -12.20 6.28 -25.08
N ASP A 245 -10.90 5.97 -25.13
CA ASP A 245 -10.27 5.17 -26.18
C ASP A 245 -10.35 3.66 -25.88
N ILE A 246 -10.82 3.27 -24.67
CA ILE A 246 -11.04 1.87 -24.28
C ILE A 246 -12.45 1.45 -24.71
N ILE A 247 -12.53 0.47 -25.59
CA ILE A 247 -13.80 0.00 -26.15
C ILE A 247 -14.49 -0.97 -25.19
N SER A 248 -13.73 -1.81 -24.50
CA SER A 248 -14.21 -2.80 -23.53
C SER A 248 -13.07 -3.27 -22.63
N LEU A 249 -13.39 -3.84 -21.46
CA LEU A 249 -12.40 -4.47 -20.58
C LEU A 249 -11.53 -5.49 -21.33
N GLU A 250 -12.11 -6.31 -22.20
CA GLU A 250 -11.40 -7.36 -22.94
C GLU A 250 -10.28 -6.82 -23.84
N SER A 251 -10.41 -5.59 -24.37
CA SER A 251 -9.38 -4.94 -25.19
C SER A 251 -8.07 -4.65 -24.43
N ILE A 252 -8.12 -4.57 -23.10
CA ILE A 252 -6.98 -4.21 -22.25
C ILE A 252 -6.72 -5.23 -21.13
N LYS A 253 -7.53 -6.28 -21.02
CA LYS A 253 -7.42 -7.30 -19.97
C LYS A 253 -6.05 -7.97 -19.93
N GLU A 254 -5.52 -8.31 -21.10
CA GLU A 254 -4.18 -8.87 -21.26
C GLU A 254 -3.10 -7.90 -20.75
N LEU A 255 -3.28 -6.59 -20.96
CA LEU A 255 -2.36 -5.55 -20.49
C LEU A 255 -2.42 -5.36 -18.97
N ILE A 256 -3.63 -5.46 -18.37
CA ILE A 256 -3.79 -5.45 -16.90
C ILE A 256 -3.01 -6.62 -16.29
N ASN A 257 -3.17 -7.83 -16.84
CA ASN A 257 -2.50 -9.02 -16.32
C ASN A 257 -0.99 -8.93 -16.46
N LEU A 258 -0.49 -8.48 -17.60
CA LEU A 258 0.93 -8.28 -17.81
C LEU A 258 1.51 -7.27 -16.82
N ALA A 259 0.83 -6.13 -16.60
CA ALA A 259 1.27 -5.16 -15.60
C ALA A 259 1.24 -5.75 -14.18
N TYR A 260 0.18 -6.49 -13.83
CA TYR A 260 0.06 -7.16 -12.55
C TYR A 260 1.21 -8.15 -12.31
N GLU A 261 1.51 -9.01 -13.29
CA GLU A 261 2.52 -10.07 -13.16
C GLU A 261 3.95 -9.50 -13.10
N GLU A 262 4.27 -8.59 -14.02
CA GLU A 262 5.65 -8.18 -14.31
C GLU A 262 6.10 -6.97 -13.50
N ARG A 263 5.19 -6.17 -12.95
CA ARG A 263 5.60 -4.98 -12.19
C ARG A 263 6.26 -5.37 -10.86
N GLU A 264 7.58 -5.18 -10.82
CA GLU A 264 8.39 -5.33 -9.60
C GLU A 264 8.62 -4.03 -8.86
#